data_AF-A0A2I6QJ32-F1
#
_entry.id   AF-A0A2I6QJ32-F1
#
_cell.length_a   1.000
_cell.length_b   1.000
_cell.length_c   1.000
_cell.angle_alpha   90.00
_cell.angle_beta   90.00
_cell.angle_gamma   90.00
#
_symmetry.space_group_name_H-M   'P 1'
#
loop_
_entity.id
_entity.type
_entity.pdbx_description
1 polymer ?
#
loop_
_entity_poly.entity_id
_entity_poly.type
_entity_poly.pdbx_seq_one_letter_code
_entity_poly.pdbx_strand_id
1 'polypeptide(L)' 'MAQKLRERGYQNVWALQGGFDAWRNAGMPVESKTKAA' A
#
# COMPACT_ATOMS: atom_id res chain seq x y z
N MET A 1 -8.75 1.27 -6.96
CA MET A 1 -7.93 2.48 -7.26
C MET A 1 -8.35 3.61 -6.34
N ALA A 2 -7.40 4.43 -5.89
CA ALA A 2 -7.63 5.53 -4.95
C ALA A 2 -8.82 6.44 -5.34
N GLN A 3 -9.00 6.68 -6.63
CA GLN A 3 -10.13 7.45 -7.17
C GLN A 3 -11.51 6.86 -6.81
N LYS A 4 -11.69 5.53 -6.92
CA LYS A 4 -12.96 4.86 -6.54
C LYS A 4 -13.25 4.95 -5.04
N LEU A 5 -12.23 5.10 -4.20
CA LEU A 5 -12.40 5.31 -2.77
C LEU A 5 -12.82 6.76 -2.50
N ARG A 6 -12.24 7.72 -3.21
CA ARG A 6 -12.66 9.14 -3.12
C ARG A 6 -14.11 9.32 -3.58
N GLU A 7 -14.50 8.67 -4.66
CA GLU A 7 -15.89 8.64 -5.15
C GLU A 7 -16.87 8.03 -4.14
N ARG A 8 -16.41 7.13 -3.26
CA ARG A 8 -17.19 6.55 -2.16
C ARG A 8 -17.20 7.41 -0.88
N GLY A 9 -16.63 8.62 -0.92
CA GLY A 9 -16.64 9.56 0.20
C GLY A 9 -15.45 9.45 1.16
N TYR A 10 -14.45 8.61 0.87
CA TYR A 10 -13.22 8.57 1.67
C TYR A 10 -12.36 9.81 1.35
N GLN A 11 -12.13 10.66 2.34
CA GLN A 11 -11.44 11.95 2.14
C GLN A 11 -9.91 11.83 2.18
N ASN A 12 -9.40 10.90 2.99
CA ASN A 12 -7.98 10.74 3.28
C ASN A 12 -7.40 9.55 2.51
N VAL A 13 -7.39 9.65 1.17
CA VAL A 13 -6.91 8.57 0.29
C VAL A 13 -5.71 9.06 -0.51
N TRP A 14 -4.57 8.39 -0.32
CA TRP A 14 -3.34 8.64 -1.07
C TRP A 14 -2.88 7.36 -1.76
N ALA A 15 -2.36 7.52 -2.97
CA ALA A 15 -1.63 6.46 -3.65
C ALA A 15 -0.18 6.47 -3.16
N LEU A 16 0.34 5.32 -2.76
CA LEU A 16 1.75 5.18 -2.42
C LEU A 16 2.59 5.31 -3.70
N GLN A 17 3.37 6.39 -3.79
CA GLN A 17 4.24 6.64 -4.94
C GLN A 17 5.30 5.53 -5.04
N GLY A 18 5.42 4.93 -6.22
CA GLY A 18 6.34 3.80 -6.45
C GLY A 18 5.87 2.46 -5.87
N GLY A 19 4.66 2.41 -5.29
CA GLY A 19 4.03 1.17 -4.84
C GLY A 19 4.80 0.44 -3.74
N PHE A 20 4.60 -0.87 -3.65
CA PHE A 20 5.20 -1.71 -2.60
C PHE A 20 6.72 -1.86 -2.77
N ASP A 21 7.22 -1.86 -4.01
CA ASP A 21 8.67 -1.94 -4.25
C ASP A 21 9.41 -0.73 -3.70
N ALA A 22 8.88 0.48 -3.87
CA ALA A 22 9.46 1.68 -3.27
C ALA A 22 9.46 1.62 -1.73
N TRP A 23 8.40 1.06 -1.13
CA TRP A 23 8.33 0.85 0.32
C TRP A 23 9.42 -0.09 0.82
N ARG A 24 9.60 -1.23 0.15
CA ARG A 24 10.65 -2.20 0.47
C ARG A 24 12.05 -1.60 0.26
N ASN A 25 12.26 -0.88 -0.83
CA ASN A 25 13.54 -0.26 -1.16
C ASN A 25 13.91 0.87 -0.17
N ALA A 26 12.92 1.53 0.41
CA ALA A 26 13.12 2.49 1.50
C ALA A 26 13.50 1.82 2.84
N GLY A 27 13.59 0.48 2.90
CA GLY A 27 13.96 -0.26 4.11
C GLY A 27 12.86 -0.29 5.17
N MET A 28 11.62 0.03 4.80
CA MET A 28 10.50 0.02 5.74
C MET A 28 10.09 -1.42 6.10
N PRO A 29 9.58 -1.63 7.32
CA PRO A 29 9.19 -2.96 7.76
C PRO A 29 8.10 -3.54 6.85
N VAL A 30 8.24 -4.83 6.54
CA VAL A 30 7.27 -5.61 5.76
C VAL A 30 6.96 -6.90 6.50
N GLU A 31 5.69 -7.28 6.53
CA GLU A 31 5.27 -8.55 7.10
C GLU A 31 5.19 -9.59 6.00
N SER A 32 5.94 -10.68 6.17
CA SER A 32 5.88 -11.82 5.26
C SER A 32 4.93 -12.85 5.84
N LYS A 33 3.91 -13.28 5.08
CA LYS A 33 3.22 -14.52 5.42
C LYS A 33 4.18 -15.66 5.18
N THR A 34 4.82 -16.18 6.23
CA THR A 34 5.47 -17.48 6.18
C THR A 34 4.37 -18.49 5.91
N LYS A 35 4.29 -19.00 4.68
CA LYS A 35 3.38 -20.10 4.37
C LYS A 35 3.92 -21.29 5.18
N ALA A 36 3.21 -21.68 6.24
CA ALA A 36 3.55 -22.89 6.98
C ALA A 36 3.59 -24.06 5.98
N ALA A 37 4.70 -24.77 6.00
CA ALA A 37 4.93 -25.97 5.20
C ALA A 37 3.95 -27.09 5.61
#